data_AF-X0UAP2-F1
#
_entry.id   AF-X0UAP2-F1
#
_cell.length_a   1.000
_cell.length_b   1.000
_cell.length_c   1.000
_cell.angle_alpha   90.00
_cell.angle_beta   90.00
_cell.angle_gamma   90.00
#
_symmetry.space_group_name_H-M   'P 1'
#
loop_
_entity.id
_entity.type
_entity.pdbx_description
1 polymer ?
#
loop_
_entity_poly.entity_id
_entity_poly.type
_entity_poly.pdbx_seq_one_letter_code
_entity_poly.pdbx_strand_id
1 'polypeptide(L)'
;MKNLNHIVEDYIKHHRKNAEKELRWFAIQKSLKETVSLAALAQGPSRKRLSHQRRIPKSVLQKGKTKLLGNLSKMQNAKSFDNLHELIETIIGSIFGIGELMIYDTALRIGAKLKLEPTSVYLHAGTRSGAKKIGIYSSKKKVEIKYIPKPLRKLKA
;
A
#
# COMPACT_ATOMS: atom_id res chain seq x y z
N MET A 1 17.48 -15.40 18.56
CA MET A 1 16.88 -14.41 17.63
C MET A 1 16.47 -15.15 16.36
N LYS A 2 15.21 -15.10 15.89
CA LYS A 2 14.86 -15.73 14.60
C LYS A 2 15.72 -15.08 13.50
N ASN A 3 16.45 -15.90 12.75
CA ASN A 3 17.28 -15.45 11.62
C ASN A 3 16.38 -14.75 10.59
N LEU A 4 16.73 -13.52 10.18
CA LEU A 4 15.95 -12.77 9.19
C LEU A 4 15.80 -13.53 7.87
N ASN A 5 16.77 -14.39 7.50
CA ASN A 5 16.65 -15.25 6.33
C ASN A 5 15.47 -16.22 6.45
N HIS A 6 15.32 -16.91 7.59
CA HIS A 6 14.21 -17.85 7.79
C HIS A 6 12.85 -17.13 7.78
N ILE A 7 12.77 -15.91 8.35
CA ILE A 7 11.53 -15.11 8.30
C ILE A 7 11.18 -14.74 6.84
N VAL A 8 12.19 -14.36 6.06
CA VAL A 8 12.01 -14.00 4.65
C VAL A 8 11.59 -15.23 3.84
N GLU A 9 12.25 -16.37 4.02
CA GLU A 9 11.92 -17.63 3.32
C GLU A 9 10.50 -18.09 3.63
N ASP A 10 10.10 -18.05 4.90
CA ASP A 10 8.74 -18.36 5.33
C ASP A 10 7.70 -17.44 4.66
N TYR A 11 7.96 -16.14 4.64
CA TYR A 11 7.10 -15.18 3.93
C TYR A 11 7.01 -15.48 2.42
N ILE A 12 8.15 -15.75 1.77
CA ILE A 12 8.19 -16.06 0.34
C ILE A 12 7.38 -17.32 0.03
N LYS A 13 7.54 -18.35 0.85
CA LYS A 13 6.88 -19.64 0.68
C LYS A 13 5.36 -19.54 0.86
N HIS A 14 4.90 -18.81 1.87
CA HIS A 14 3.49 -18.86 2.28
C HIS A 14 2.66 -17.63 1.90
N HIS A 15 3.28 -16.45 1.71
CA HIS A 15 2.56 -15.18 1.60
C HIS A 15 2.75 -14.43 0.28
N ARG A 16 3.96 -14.45 -0.31
CA ARG A 16 4.28 -13.66 -1.53
C ARG A 16 3.28 -13.88 -2.67
N LYS A 17 2.98 -15.14 -3.00
CA LYS A 17 2.08 -15.48 -4.11
C LYS A 17 0.68 -14.86 -3.95
N ASN A 18 0.19 -14.75 -2.71
CA ASN A 18 -1.13 -14.16 -2.46
C ASN A 18 -1.09 -12.63 -2.56
N ALA A 19 -0.02 -12.00 -2.07
CA ALA A 19 0.20 -10.56 -2.25
C ALA A 19 0.30 -10.19 -3.74
N GLU A 20 1.09 -10.93 -4.51
CA GLU A 20 1.25 -10.73 -5.96
C GLU A 20 -0.08 -10.92 -6.71
N LYS A 21 -0.90 -11.91 -6.31
CA LYS A 21 -2.24 -12.12 -6.87
C LYS A 21 -3.17 -10.94 -6.58
N GLU A 22 -3.15 -10.39 -5.37
CA GLU A 22 -3.93 -9.20 -5.03
C GLU A 22 -3.51 -8.03 -5.92
N LEU A 23 -2.22 -7.70 -5.99
CA LEU A 23 -1.73 -6.58 -6.81
C LEU A 23 -1.99 -6.77 -8.29
N ARG A 24 -1.76 -7.99 -8.82
CA ARG A 24 -2.08 -8.32 -10.21
C ARG A 24 -3.56 -8.09 -10.49
N TRP A 25 -4.45 -8.45 -9.57
CA TRP A 25 -5.87 -8.22 -9.75
C TRP A 25 -6.19 -6.73 -9.91
N PHE A 26 -5.61 -5.84 -9.09
CA PHE A 26 -5.77 -4.40 -9.28
C PHE A 26 -5.16 -3.89 -10.60
N ALA A 27 -4.01 -4.43 -11.01
CA ALA A 27 -3.34 -4.02 -12.25
C ALA A 27 -4.17 -4.30 -13.52
N ILE A 28 -4.95 -5.38 -13.53
CA ILE A 28 -5.72 -5.81 -14.71
C ILE A 28 -7.14 -5.26 -14.80
N GLN A 29 -7.56 -4.39 -13.87
CA GLN A 29 -8.92 -3.81 -13.90
C GLN A 29 -9.16 -3.02 -15.18
N LYS A 30 -10.42 -2.90 -15.63
CA LYS A 30 -10.77 -2.36 -16.96
C LYS A 30 -10.26 -0.94 -17.17
N SER A 31 -10.24 -0.12 -16.12
CA SER A 31 -9.83 1.27 -16.18
C SER A 31 -9.15 1.74 -14.90
N LEU A 32 -8.44 2.88 -14.99
CA LEU A 32 -7.92 3.56 -13.81
C LEU A 32 -9.07 3.97 -12.87
N LYS A 33 -10.18 4.46 -13.42
CA LYS A 33 -11.38 4.83 -12.64
C LYS A 33 -11.91 3.66 -11.80
N GLU A 34 -12.01 2.47 -12.41
CA GLU A 34 -12.42 1.26 -11.70
C GLU A 34 -11.40 0.86 -10.62
N THR A 35 -10.10 0.88 -10.95
CA THR A 35 -9.02 0.59 -10.00
C THR A 35 -9.09 1.51 -8.79
N VAL A 36 -9.22 2.82 -9.00
CA VAL A 36 -9.33 3.83 -7.94
C VAL A 36 -10.56 3.59 -7.08
N SER A 37 -11.71 3.28 -7.70
CA SER A 37 -12.93 2.95 -6.97
C SER A 37 -12.75 1.72 -6.07
N LEU A 38 -12.14 0.65 -6.59
CA LEU A 38 -11.92 -0.58 -5.85
C LEU A 38 -10.89 -0.41 -4.73
N ALA A 39 -9.78 0.27 -5.02
CA ALA A 39 -8.71 0.56 -4.06
C ALA A 39 -9.24 1.39 -2.89
N ALA A 40 -9.98 2.48 -3.18
CA ALA A 40 -10.57 3.34 -2.17
C ALA A 40 -11.61 2.64 -1.28
N LEU A 41 -12.31 1.65 -1.82
CA LEU A 41 -13.28 0.84 -1.08
C LEU A 41 -12.67 -0.39 -0.41
N ALA A 42 -11.36 -0.60 -0.55
CA ALA A 42 -10.68 -1.77 -0.03
C ALA A 42 -11.27 -3.08 -0.54
N GLN A 43 -11.76 -3.13 -1.79
CA GLN A 43 -12.47 -4.29 -2.34
C GLN A 43 -11.53 -5.14 -3.20
N GLY A 44 -11.46 -6.44 -2.91
CA GLY A 44 -10.67 -7.41 -3.67
C GLY A 44 -11.49 -8.20 -4.71
N PRO A 45 -10.96 -9.33 -5.22
CA PRO A 45 -11.59 -10.15 -6.27
C PRO A 45 -13.03 -10.56 -6.01
N SER A 46 -13.38 -10.87 -4.76
CA SER A 46 -14.73 -11.25 -4.37
C SER A 46 -15.69 -10.06 -4.25
N ARG A 47 -15.25 -8.84 -4.60
CA ARG A 47 -15.92 -7.55 -4.36
C ARG A 47 -16.23 -7.28 -2.86
N LYS A 48 -15.79 -8.16 -1.96
CA LYS A 48 -15.84 -7.96 -0.51
C LYS A 48 -14.66 -7.10 -0.07
N ARG A 49 -14.84 -6.44 1.07
CA ARG A 49 -13.78 -5.66 1.71
C ARG A 49 -12.67 -6.60 2.18
N LEU A 50 -11.43 -6.20 1.94
CA LEU A 50 -10.24 -6.90 2.41
C LEU A 50 -10.21 -6.92 3.94
N SER A 51 -9.82 -8.07 4.50
CA SER A 51 -10.01 -8.39 5.92
C SER A 51 -9.31 -7.41 6.86
N HIS A 52 -8.13 -6.92 6.48
CA HIS A 52 -7.33 -5.97 7.27
C HIS A 52 -7.89 -4.55 7.27
N GLN A 53 -8.82 -4.22 6.36
CA GLN A 53 -9.47 -2.91 6.26
C GLN A 53 -10.94 -2.96 6.71
N ARG A 54 -11.41 -4.11 7.23
CA ARG A 54 -12.81 -4.34 7.61
C ARG A 54 -13.37 -3.35 8.63
N ARG A 55 -12.51 -2.86 9.54
CA ARG A 55 -12.89 -1.97 10.64
C ARG A 55 -13.14 -0.52 10.21
N ILE A 56 -12.74 -0.12 9.00
CA ILE A 56 -12.98 1.24 8.51
C ILE A 56 -14.46 1.38 8.12
N PRO A 57 -15.22 2.36 8.65
CA PRO A 57 -16.63 2.52 8.32
C PRO A 57 -16.86 2.68 6.81
N LYS A 58 -17.98 2.13 6.31
CA LYS A 58 -18.33 2.23 4.87
C LYS A 58 -18.44 3.68 4.41
N SER A 59 -19.02 4.55 5.24
CA SER A 59 -19.16 5.98 4.96
C SER A 59 -17.80 6.67 4.78
N VAL A 60 -16.81 6.33 5.60
CA VAL A 60 -15.43 6.84 5.50
C VAL A 60 -14.78 6.43 4.18
N LEU A 61 -14.91 5.15 3.80
CA LEU A 61 -14.36 4.67 2.52
C LEU A 61 -15.06 5.30 1.31
N GLN A 62 -16.37 5.50 1.37
CA GLN A 62 -17.11 6.19 0.30
C GLN A 62 -16.67 7.65 0.16
N LYS A 63 -16.47 8.36 1.28
CA LYS A 63 -15.90 9.71 1.27
C LYS A 63 -14.52 9.74 0.61
N GLY A 64 -13.65 8.77 0.94
CA GLY A 64 -12.34 8.60 0.31
C GLY A 64 -12.46 8.35 -1.20
N LYS A 65 -13.34 7.43 -1.62
CA LYS A 65 -13.61 7.14 -3.03
C LYS A 65 -14.04 8.39 -3.79
N THR A 66 -15.00 9.15 -3.28
CA THR A 66 -15.49 10.38 -3.95
C THR A 66 -14.35 11.37 -4.17
N LYS A 67 -13.54 11.63 -3.13
CA LYS A 67 -12.40 12.56 -3.25
C LYS A 67 -11.35 12.09 -4.25
N LEU A 68 -11.01 10.79 -4.24
CA LEU A 68 -10.02 10.23 -5.16
C LEU A 68 -10.52 10.26 -6.61
N LEU A 69 -11.78 9.87 -6.85
CA LEU A 69 -12.36 9.94 -8.20
C LEU A 69 -12.42 11.38 -8.74
N GLY A 70 -12.66 12.38 -7.88
CA GLY A 70 -12.60 13.79 -8.25
C GLY A 70 -11.18 14.30 -8.62
N ASN A 71 -10.14 13.51 -8.33
CA ASN A 71 -8.74 13.85 -8.64
C ASN A 71 -8.09 12.80 -9.58
N LEU A 72 -8.89 12.08 -10.38
CA LEU A 72 -8.41 10.99 -11.24
C LEU A 72 -7.28 11.42 -12.19
N SER A 73 -7.43 12.58 -12.83
CA SER A 73 -6.42 13.15 -13.73
C SER A 73 -5.07 13.37 -13.04
N LYS A 74 -5.07 13.85 -11.79
CA LYS A 74 -3.83 14.06 -11.02
C LYS A 74 -3.12 12.75 -10.75
N MET A 75 -3.85 11.70 -10.38
CA MET A 75 -3.28 10.37 -10.13
C MET A 75 -2.74 9.73 -11.43
N GLN A 76 -3.44 9.91 -12.55
CA GLN A 76 -2.97 9.40 -13.85
C GLN A 76 -1.61 10.01 -14.25
N ASN A 77 -1.34 11.24 -13.84
CA ASN A 77 -0.11 11.97 -14.16
C ASN A 77 1.03 11.77 -13.16
N ALA A 78 0.83 10.96 -12.10
CA ALA A 78 1.89 10.66 -11.14
C ALA A 78 3.09 9.98 -11.83
N LYS A 79 4.30 10.47 -11.55
CA LYS A 79 5.55 10.01 -12.21
C LYS A 79 6.32 8.97 -11.41
N SER A 80 5.98 8.82 -10.14
CA SER A 80 6.61 7.87 -9.23
C SER A 80 5.60 7.39 -8.20
N PHE A 81 5.90 6.27 -7.55
CA PHE A 81 5.10 5.81 -6.42
C PHE A 81 5.05 6.85 -5.29
N ASP A 82 6.17 7.54 -5.04
CA ASP A 82 6.26 8.57 -4.02
C ASP A 82 5.31 9.72 -4.29
N ASN A 83 5.26 10.23 -5.53
CA ASN A 83 4.31 11.28 -5.90
C ASN A 83 2.86 10.78 -5.79
N LEU A 84 2.59 9.52 -6.17
CA LEU A 84 1.24 8.94 -6.05
C LEU A 84 0.84 8.83 -4.57
N HIS A 85 1.73 8.35 -3.71
CA HIS A 85 1.49 8.20 -2.28
C HIS A 85 1.22 9.56 -1.61
N GLU A 86 2.07 10.57 -1.86
CA GLU A 86 1.90 11.93 -1.34
C GLU A 86 0.60 12.58 -1.82
N LEU A 87 0.23 12.35 -3.09
CA LEU A 87 -1.04 12.83 -3.64
C LEU A 87 -2.24 12.18 -2.92
N ILE A 88 -2.22 10.86 -2.73
CA ILE A 88 -3.29 10.16 -2.00
C ILE A 88 -3.36 10.64 -0.56
N GLU A 89 -2.23 10.76 0.13
CA GLU A 89 -2.16 11.30 1.48
C GLU A 89 -2.79 12.71 1.56
N THR A 90 -2.48 13.58 0.59
CA THR A 90 -3.06 14.93 0.52
C THR A 90 -4.58 14.90 0.31
N ILE A 91 -5.09 14.00 -0.52
CA ILE A 91 -6.52 13.94 -0.87
C ILE A 91 -7.36 13.37 0.28
N ILE A 92 -6.91 12.27 0.90
CA ILE A 92 -7.73 11.49 1.84
C ILE A 92 -7.16 11.42 3.26
N GLY A 93 -5.93 11.85 3.51
CA GLY A 93 -5.27 11.71 4.82
C GLY A 93 -5.89 12.53 5.95
N SER A 94 -6.62 13.60 5.61
CA SER A 94 -7.40 14.39 6.59
C SER A 94 -8.76 13.77 6.95
N ILE A 95 -9.16 12.66 6.32
CA ILE A 95 -10.42 11.99 6.64
C ILE A 95 -10.23 11.16 7.90
N PHE A 96 -10.91 11.55 8.99
CA PHE A 96 -10.92 10.77 10.22
C PHE A 96 -11.31 9.30 9.95
N GLY A 97 -10.49 8.37 10.47
CA GLY A 97 -10.61 6.93 10.23
C GLY A 97 -9.78 6.39 9.05
N ILE A 98 -9.13 7.25 8.26
CA ILE A 98 -8.13 6.85 7.25
C ILE A 98 -6.73 7.07 7.83
N GLY A 99 -5.99 5.97 8.04
CA GLY A 99 -4.61 6.02 8.55
C GLY A 99 -3.55 5.68 7.48
N GLU A 100 -2.27 5.79 7.86
CA GLU A 100 -1.10 5.55 6.99
C GLU A 100 -1.17 4.23 6.22
N LEU A 101 -1.65 3.15 6.84
CA LEU A 101 -1.80 1.86 6.17
C LEU A 101 -2.84 1.89 5.03
N MET A 102 -3.98 2.56 5.22
CA MET A 102 -5.00 2.66 4.18
C MET A 102 -4.51 3.52 3.00
N ILE A 103 -3.75 4.57 3.31
CA ILE A 103 -3.10 5.43 2.30
C ILE A 103 -2.09 4.62 1.49
N TYR A 104 -1.18 3.92 2.16
CA TYR A 104 -0.17 3.07 1.51
C TYR A 104 -0.81 1.98 0.66
N ASP A 105 -1.77 1.23 1.21
CA ASP A 105 -2.44 0.15 0.47
C ASP A 105 -3.21 0.68 -0.76
N THR A 106 -3.83 1.85 -0.64
CA THR A 106 -4.52 2.49 -1.76
C THR A 106 -3.53 2.93 -2.83
N ALA A 107 -2.40 3.51 -2.43
CA ALA A 107 -1.30 3.88 -3.33
C ALA A 107 -0.72 2.65 -4.02
N LEU A 108 -0.50 1.54 -3.30
CA LEU A 108 0.04 0.30 -3.83
C LEU A 108 -0.87 -0.31 -4.91
N ARG A 109 -2.18 -0.33 -4.66
CA ARG A 109 -3.18 -0.87 -5.59
C ARG A 109 -3.33 -0.02 -6.85
N ILE A 110 -3.36 1.30 -6.70
CA ILE A 110 -3.41 2.22 -7.85
C ILE A 110 -2.06 2.19 -8.61
N GLY A 111 -0.95 2.14 -7.88
CA GLY A 111 0.40 2.02 -8.41
C GLY A 111 0.57 0.77 -9.26
N ALA A 112 0.01 -0.37 -8.84
CA ALA A 112 0.00 -1.60 -9.64
C ALA A 112 -0.64 -1.41 -11.03
N LYS A 113 -1.72 -0.61 -11.13
CA LYS A 113 -2.35 -0.26 -12.41
C LYS A 113 -1.51 0.70 -13.25
N LEU A 114 -0.85 1.65 -12.58
CA LEU A 114 0.01 2.66 -13.21
C LEU A 114 1.45 2.20 -13.47
N LYS A 115 1.79 0.97 -13.05
CA LYS A 115 3.16 0.42 -13.06
C LYS A 115 4.16 1.29 -12.26
N LEU A 116 3.71 1.81 -11.12
CA LEU A 116 4.51 2.59 -10.20
C LEU A 116 4.78 1.74 -8.95
N GLU A 117 6.03 1.32 -8.79
CA GLU A 117 6.47 0.50 -7.66
C GLU A 117 7.15 1.34 -6.57
N PRO A 118 6.96 1.05 -5.28
CA PRO A 118 7.67 1.73 -4.20
C PRO A 118 9.16 1.39 -4.25
N THR A 119 10.00 2.42 -4.12
CA THR A 119 11.47 2.30 -4.04
C THR A 119 11.99 2.44 -2.61
N SER A 120 11.08 2.52 -1.63
CA SER A 120 11.35 2.70 -0.21
C SER A 120 10.34 1.92 0.63
N VAL A 121 10.69 1.58 1.86
CA VAL A 121 9.76 0.97 2.82
C VAL A 121 9.02 2.06 3.56
N TYR A 122 7.71 2.16 3.34
CA TYR A 122 6.84 3.13 4.02
C TYR A 122 6.49 2.67 5.44
N LEU A 123 6.68 3.55 6.42
CA LEU A 123 6.52 3.27 7.85
C LEU A 123 5.10 3.62 8.32
N HIS A 124 4.18 2.67 8.20
CA HIS A 124 2.89 2.67 8.91
C HIS A 124 2.99 1.82 10.20
N ALA A 125 1.94 1.73 11.02
CA ALA A 125 1.98 1.07 12.33
C ALA A 125 2.71 -0.30 12.36
N GLY A 126 2.43 -1.17 11.39
CA GLY A 126 3.07 -2.49 11.27
C GLY A 126 4.56 -2.43 10.91
N THR A 127 4.91 -1.76 9.82
CA THR A 127 6.31 -1.62 9.37
C THR A 127 7.14 -0.80 10.34
N ARG A 128 6.55 0.16 11.05
CA ARG A 128 7.18 0.93 12.14
C ARG A 128 7.57 0.05 13.32
N SER A 129 6.71 -0.90 13.70
CA SER A 129 7.03 -1.90 14.74
C SER A 129 8.18 -2.80 14.31
N GLY A 130 8.16 -3.27 13.06
CA GLY A 130 9.26 -4.06 12.48
C GLY A 130 10.58 -3.28 12.45
N ALA A 131 10.57 -2.05 11.95
CA ALA A 131 11.74 -1.19 11.87
C ALA A 131 12.39 -0.92 13.24
N LYS A 132 11.58 -0.72 14.29
CA LYS A 132 12.06 -0.59 15.67
C LYS A 132 12.78 -1.86 16.15
N LYS A 133 12.18 -3.03 15.90
CA LYS A 133 12.74 -4.33 16.34
C LYS A 133 14.07 -4.69 15.67
N ILE A 134 14.32 -4.17 14.47
CA ILE A 134 15.55 -4.45 13.72
C ILE A 134 16.53 -3.26 13.69
N GLY A 135 16.28 -2.22 14.50
CA GLY A 135 17.22 -1.11 14.69
C GLY A 135 17.34 -0.13 13.51
N ILE A 136 16.37 -0.10 12.59
CA ILE A 136 16.38 0.82 11.42
C ILE A 136 15.29 1.89 11.49
N TYR A 137 14.64 2.02 12.64
CA TYR A 137 13.62 3.01 12.85
C TYR A 137 14.18 4.43 12.66
N SER A 138 13.39 5.27 12.00
CA SER A 138 13.65 6.71 11.94
C SER A 138 12.34 7.47 12.19
N SER A 139 12.45 8.74 12.56
CA SER A 139 11.29 9.66 12.64
C SER A 139 10.67 9.94 11.26
N LYS A 140 11.31 9.52 10.16
CA LYS A 140 10.83 9.71 8.79
C LYS A 140 9.64 8.79 8.50
N LYS A 141 8.86 9.16 7.48
CA LYS A 141 7.72 8.35 6.99
C LYS A 141 8.12 7.11 6.19
N LYS A 142 9.38 7.01 5.75
CA LYS A 142 9.89 5.89 4.95
C LYS A 142 11.38 5.66 5.20
N VAL A 143 11.85 4.46 4.88
CA VAL A 143 13.26 4.05 4.94
C VAL A 143 13.71 3.61 3.55
N GLU A 144 14.79 4.19 3.04
CA GLU A 144 15.36 3.79 1.75
C GLU A 144 15.89 2.35 1.79
N ILE A 145 15.76 1.64 0.68
CA ILE A 145 16.16 0.21 0.57
C ILE A 145 17.62 -0.03 0.97
N LYS A 146 18.52 0.96 0.75
CA LYS A 146 19.93 0.86 1.13
C LYS A 146 20.16 0.67 2.63
N TYR A 147 19.22 1.15 3.47
CA TYR A 147 19.27 0.99 4.92
C TYR A 147 18.53 -0.26 5.43
N ILE A 148 17.84 -1.00 4.55
CA ILE A 148 17.15 -2.24 4.90
C ILE A 148 18.18 -3.38 5.00
N PRO A 149 18.12 -4.28 5.99
CA PRO A 149 18.99 -5.46 6.08
C PRO A 149 18.94 -6.33 4.81
N LYS A 150 20.10 -6.84 4.37
CA LYS A 150 20.25 -7.61 3.12
C LYS A 150 19.19 -8.71 2.94
N PRO A 151 18.83 -9.54 3.95
CA PRO A 151 17.80 -10.56 3.79
C PRO A 151 16.44 -10.00 3.38
N LEU A 152 16.03 -8.87 3.98
CA LEU A 152 14.73 -8.25 3.73
C LEU A 152 14.65 -7.58 2.35
N ARG A 153 15.79 -7.22 1.75
CA ARG A 153 15.83 -6.67 0.37
C ARG A 153 15.35 -7.66 -0.69
N LYS A 154 15.26 -8.97 -0.36
CA LYS A 154 14.67 -9.99 -1.23
C LYS A 154 13.15 -9.86 -1.33
N LEU A 155 12.51 -9.14 -0.41
CA LEU A 155 11.08 -8.88 -0.42
C LEU A 155 10.78 -7.77 -1.44
N LYS A 156 9.96 -8.11 -2.44
CA LYS A 156 9.36 -7.12 -3.34
C LYS A 156 8.07 -6.59 -2.71
N ALA A 157 7.69 -5.37 -3.06
CA ALA A 157 6.40 -4.80 -2.69
C ALA A 157 5.24 -5.48 -3.43
#